data_AF-A0A382UAI6-F1
#
_entry.id   AF-A0A382UAI6-F1
#
_cell.length_a   1.000
_cell.length_b   1.000
_cell.length_c   1.000
_cell.angle_alpha   90.00
_cell.angle_beta   90.00
_cell.angle_gamma   90.00
#
_symmetry.space_group_name_H-M   'P 1'
#
loop_
_entity.id
_entity.type
_entity.pdbx_description
1 polymer ?
#
loop_
_entity_poly.entity_id
_entity_poly.type
_entity_poly.pdbx_seq_one_letter_code
_entity_poly.pdbx_strand_id
1 'polypeptide(L)' 'MTQLNYINKPVFDHGAVNQISEILRGMGVKKPLICTDPGLVEIGMLDQVRNLISNEFTPIV' A
#
# COMPACT_ATOMS: atom_id res chain seq x y z
N MET A 1 31.08 9.84 -6.02
CA MET A 1 29.85 9.13 -6.40
C MET A 1 28.96 9.14 -5.16
N THR A 2 27.86 9.90 -5.18
CA THR A 2 27.01 10.06 -3.99
C THR A 2 26.03 8.89 -3.95
N GLN A 3 26.03 8.11 -2.88
CA GLN A 3 25.21 6.90 -2.75
C GLN A 3 24.40 6.97 -1.45
N LEU A 4 23.10 6.68 -1.53
CA LEU A 4 22.19 6.72 -0.39
C LEU A 4 21.64 5.31 -0.15
N ASN A 5 22.07 4.69 0.95
CA ASN A 5 21.56 3.39 1.39
C ASN A 5 20.28 3.62 2.20
N TYR A 6 19.13 3.27 1.63
CA TYR A 6 17.90 3.13 2.39
C TYR A 6 17.79 1.71 2.94
N ILE A 7 17.36 1.61 4.19
CA ILE A 7 17.01 0.33 4.84
C ILE A 7 15.83 -0.34 4.09
N ASN A 8 15.05 0.46 3.36
CA ASN A 8 13.82 0.07 2.67
C ASN A 8 14.00 0.31 1.17
N LYS A 9 13.24 -0.39 0.31
CA LYS A 9 13.16 -0.09 -1.12
C LYS A 9 11.91 0.77 -1.39
N PRO A 10 11.98 2.11 -1.29
CA PRO A 10 10.84 2.95 -1.62
C PRO A 10 10.52 2.87 -3.11
N VAL A 11 9.24 2.99 -3.45
CA VAL A 11 8.75 3.01 -4.83
C VAL A 11 8.27 4.42 -5.11
N PHE A 12 8.89 5.09 -6.08
CA PHE A 12 8.61 6.48 -6.44
C PHE A 12 8.18 6.59 -7.89
N ASP A 13 6.96 7.07 -8.12
CA ASP A 13 6.47 7.57 -9.42
C ASP A 13 5.05 8.13 -9.25
N HIS A 14 4.55 8.84 -10.26
CA HIS A 14 3.12 9.12 -10.39
C HIS A 14 2.34 7.79 -10.52
N GLY A 15 1.38 7.57 -9.63
CA GLY A 15 0.58 6.33 -9.62
C GLY A 15 1.30 5.11 -9.05
N ALA A 16 2.46 5.27 -8.38
CA ALA A 16 3.21 4.17 -7.76
C ALA A 16 2.37 3.30 -6.79
N VAL A 17 1.33 3.88 -6.17
CA VAL A 17 0.40 3.16 -5.29
C VAL A 17 -0.28 1.97 -5.98
N ASN A 18 -0.43 1.99 -7.30
CA ASN A 18 -1.03 0.90 -8.07
C ASN A 18 -0.20 -0.40 -8.03
N GLN A 19 1.08 -0.32 -7.64
CA GLN A 19 1.96 -1.49 -7.53
C GLN A 19 1.84 -2.20 -6.16
N ILE A 20 1.06 -1.65 -5.22
CA ILE A 20 1.02 -2.12 -3.83
C ILE A 20 0.64 -3.60 -3.71
N SER A 21 -0.34 -4.09 -4.48
CA SER A 21 -0.72 -5.51 -4.41
C SER A 21 0.39 -6.44 -4.89
N GLU A 22 1.17 -6.06 -5.90
CA GLU A 22 2.26 -6.88 -6.42
C GLU A 22 3.42 -6.94 -5.42
N ILE A 23 3.75 -5.79 -4.83
CA ILE A 23 4.79 -5.67 -3.80
C ILE A 23 4.44 -6.52 -2.58
N LEU A 24 3.21 -6.39 -2.06
CA LEU A 24 2.75 -7.18 -0.92
C LEU A 24 2.79 -8.69 -1.22
N ARG A 25 2.41 -9.09 -2.44
CA ARG A 25 2.50 -10.49 -2.89
C ARG A 25 3.94 -10.97 -2.97
N GLY A 26 4.85 -10.19 -3.53
CA GLY A 26 6.28 -10.51 -3.61
C GLY A 26 6.95 -10.63 -2.24
N MET A 27 6.42 -9.92 -1.23
CA MET A 27 6.85 -10.04 0.18
C MET A 27 6.18 -11.20 0.93
N GLY A 28 5.23 -11.91 0.31
CA GLY A 28 4.46 -12.99 0.97
C GLY A 28 3.43 -12.50 1.99
N VAL A 29 3.07 -11.21 1.97
CA VAL A 29 2.08 -10.63 2.88
C VAL A 29 0.68 -11.06 2.46
N LYS A 30 -0.08 -11.59 3.42
CA LYS A 30 -1.45 -12.07 3.22
C LYS A 30 -2.48 -11.10 3.78
N LYS A 31 -2.39 -10.74 5.05
CA LYS A 31 -3.41 -9.88 5.71
C LYS A 31 -2.78 -8.57 6.21
N PRO A 32 -2.58 -7.56 5.35
CA PRO A 32 -1.97 -6.30 5.77
C PRO A 32 -2.91 -5.52 6.70
N LEU A 33 -2.34 -4.86 7.71
CA LEU A 33 -3.04 -3.87 8.52
C LEU A 33 -2.75 -2.48 7.94
N ILE A 34 -3.80 -1.74 7.59
CA ILE A 34 -3.68 -0.33 7.19
C ILE A 34 -3.81 0.52 8.45
N CYS A 35 -2.79 1.32 8.75
CA CYS A 35 -2.80 2.30 9.84
C CYS A 35 -2.84 3.70 9.23
N THR A 36 -3.87 4.48 9.53
CA THR A 36 -4.07 5.84 9.00
C THR A 36 -4.83 6.70 10.01
N ASP A 37 -4.86 8.01 9.80
CA ASP A 37 -5.58 8.96 10.66
C ASP A 37 -7.01 9.23 10.14
N PRO A 38 -7.91 9.77 10.98
CA PRO A 38 -9.29 10.07 10.58
C PRO A 38 -9.41 11.02 9.38
N GLY A 39 -8.48 11.98 9.21
CA GLY A 39 -8.55 12.94 8.10
C GLY A 39 -8.38 12.26 6.75
N LEU A 40 -7.46 11.29 6.66
CA LEU A 40 -7.27 10.48 5.44
C LEU A 40 -8.46 9.54 5.15
N VAL A 41 -9.16 9.10 6.19
CA VAL A 41 -10.42 8.35 6.06
C VAL A 41 -11.52 9.26 5.50
N GLU A 42 -11.69 10.45 6.07
CA GLU A 42 -12.73 11.42 5.69
C GLU A 42 -12.64 11.86 4.23
N ILE A 43 -11.42 11.95 3.67
CA ILE A 43 -11.19 12.29 2.26
C ILE A 43 -11.20 11.09 1.31
N GLY A 44 -11.46 9.88 1.80
CA GLY A 44 -11.59 8.66 0.99
C GLY A 44 -10.27 8.01 0.55
N MET A 45 -9.13 8.42 1.10
CA MET A 45 -7.84 7.83 0.74
C MET A 45 -7.69 6.39 1.23
N LEU A 46 -8.31 6.05 2.36
CA LEU A 46 -8.35 4.66 2.84
C LEU A 46 -8.98 3.74 1.79
N ASP A 47 -10.10 4.14 1.20
CA ASP A 47 -10.82 3.33 0.22
C ASP A 47 -10.03 3.18 -1.08
N GLN A 48 -9.34 4.25 -1.51
CA GLN A 48 -8.44 4.19 -2.67
C GLN A 48 -7.36 3.13 -2.49
N VAL A 49 -6.68 3.12 -1.34
CA VAL A 49 -5.62 2.12 -1.05
C VAL A 49 -6.21 0.73 -0.85
N ARG A 50 -7.33 0.61 -0.13
CA ARG A 50 -8.00 -0.67 0.12
C ARG A 50 -8.41 -1.36 -1.17
N ASN A 51 -8.94 -0.62 -2.14
CA ASN A 51 -9.37 -1.14 -3.44
C ASN A 51 -8.19 -1.64 -4.31
N LEU A 52 -6.97 -1.17 -4.04
CA LEU A 52 -5.76 -1.61 -4.73
C LEU A 52 -5.13 -2.85 -4.10
N ILE A 53 -5.56 -3.28 -2.92
CA ILE A 53 -5.06 -4.46 -2.24
C ILE A 53 -6.05 -5.61 -2.50
N SER A 54 -5.56 -6.71 -3.09
CA SER A 54 -6.37 -7.87 -3.52
C SER A 54 -7.44 -8.32 -2.50
N ASN A 55 -8.65 -8.60 -3.01
CA ASN A 55 -9.83 -9.07 -2.26
C ASN A 55 -9.71 -10.50 -1.67
N GLU A 56 -8.57 -11.19 -1.79
CA GLU A 56 -8.33 -12.47 -1.11
C GLU A 56 -8.37 -12.35 0.43
N PHE A 57 -8.46 -11.13 0.99
CA PHE A 57 -8.28 -10.86 2.41
C PHE A 57 -9.30 -9.91 3.07
N THR A 58 -10.42 -9.58 2.42
CA THR A 58 -11.52 -8.89 3.12
C THR A 58 -12.88 -9.30 2.55
N PRO A 59 -13.83 -9.77 3.37
CA PRO A 59 -15.21 -9.96 2.92
C PRO A 59 -15.80 -8.60 2.55
N ILE A 60 -16.63 -8.58 1.52
CA ILE A 60 -17.60 -7.50 1.33
C ILE A 60 -18.51 -7.56 2.56
N VAL A 61 -18.48 -6.52 3.39
CA VAL A 61 -19.45 -6.32 4.47
C VAL A 61 -20.61 -5.53 3.90
#